data_AF-A0A1P8UDJ9-F1
#
_entry.id   AF-A0A1P8UDJ9-F1
#
_cell.length_a   1.000
_cell.length_b   1.000
_cell.length_c   1.000
_cell.angle_alpha   90.00
_cell.angle_beta   90.00
_cell.angle_gamma   90.00
#
_symmetry.space_group_name_H-M   'P 1'
#
loop_
_entity.id
_entity.type
_entity.pdbx_description
1 polymer ?
#
loop_
_entity_poly.entity_id
_entity_poly.type
_entity_poly.pdbx_seq_one_letter_code
_entity_poly.pdbx_strand_id
1 'polypeptide(L)'
;MTFSELLDFIEQNTDLTILKGSPADTLAASRNHAADDYAGEIVAALADRLGLDNADAQLPPRTTTINALGQTRLKYFADDAPVEGLRFVEKFIAAVDAAYNEEALREQGR
;
A
#
# COMPACT_ATOMS: atom_id res chain seq x y z
N MET A 1 13.70 -2.95 0.10
CA MET A 1 12.70 -2.14 0.81
C MET A 1 11.75 -3.00 1.67
N THR A 2 11.50 -2.61 2.92
CA THR A 2 10.51 -3.21 3.85
C THR A 2 9.11 -2.65 3.64
N PHE A 3 8.11 -3.26 4.29
CA PHE A 3 6.75 -2.72 4.29
C PHE A 3 6.66 -1.39 5.05
N SER A 4 7.37 -1.23 6.17
CA SER A 4 7.51 0.03 6.90
C SER A 4 8.00 1.16 5.99
N GLU A 5 9.09 0.92 5.25
CA GLU A 5 9.66 1.90 4.32
C GLU A 5 8.70 2.27 3.20
N LEU A 6 7.90 1.32 2.71
CA LEU A 6 6.87 1.60 1.72
C LEU A 6 5.77 2.51 2.29
N LEU A 7 5.25 2.22 3.49
CA LEU A 7 4.21 3.03 4.11
C LEU A 7 4.71 4.45 4.41
N ASP A 8 5.92 4.56 4.95
CA ASP A 8 6.56 5.85 5.17
C ASP A 8 6.76 6.61 3.85
N PHE A 9 7.18 5.93 2.78
CA PHE A 9 7.35 6.53 1.47
C PHE A 9 6.03 7.11 0.95
N ILE A 10 4.92 6.35 1.03
CA ILE A 10 3.62 6.80 0.52
C ILE A 10 3.11 8.00 1.33
N GLU A 11 3.22 7.97 2.65
CA GLU A 11 2.82 9.09 3.52
C GLU A 11 3.61 10.37 3.19
N GLN A 12 4.93 10.25 2.94
CA GLN A 12 5.80 11.40 2.71
C GLN A 12 5.74 11.96 1.29
N ASN A 13 5.38 11.15 0.30
CA ASN A 13 5.46 11.51 -1.12
C ASN A 13 4.10 11.63 -1.80
N THR A 14 3.00 11.49 -1.05
CA THR A 14 1.63 11.65 -1.57
C THR A 14 0.79 12.51 -0.62
N ASP A 15 -0.47 12.76 -0.99
CA ASP A 15 -1.47 13.36 -0.10
C ASP A 15 -2.34 12.29 0.59
N LEU A 16 -1.99 11.01 0.46
CA LEU A 16 -2.72 9.93 1.10
C LEU A 16 -2.32 9.88 2.57
N THR A 17 -3.30 10.09 3.45
CA THR A 17 -3.13 9.85 4.89
C THR A 17 -3.33 8.37 5.15
N ILE A 18 -2.24 7.62 5.28
CA ILE A 18 -2.27 6.17 5.51
C ILE A 18 -1.77 5.80 6.91
N LEU A 19 -0.84 6.57 7.49
CA LEU A 19 -0.28 6.23 8.79
C LEU A 19 -1.25 6.50 9.93
N LYS A 20 -1.38 5.54 10.84
CA LYS A 20 -2.10 5.63 12.11
C LYS A 20 -1.12 5.66 13.28
N GLY A 21 -0.20 6.64 13.27
CA GLY A 21 0.93 6.69 14.20
C GLY A 21 2.19 6.16 13.52
N SER A 22 2.55 4.90 13.77
CA SER A 22 3.67 4.22 13.10
C SER A 22 3.21 3.27 11.99
N PRO A 23 4.11 2.80 11.10
CA PRO A 23 3.80 1.72 10.15
C PRO A 23 3.30 0.43 10.83
N ALA A 24 3.84 0.10 12.01
CA ALA A 24 3.40 -1.05 12.80
C ALA A 24 1.97 -0.86 13.32
N ASP A 25 1.65 0.33 13.85
CA ASP A 25 0.29 0.66 14.29
C ASP A 25 -0.69 0.66 13.11
N THR A 26 -0.24 1.14 11.95
CA THR A 26 -1.01 1.15 10.71
C THR A 26 -1.38 -0.25 10.24
N LEU A 27 -0.41 -1.18 10.23
CA LEU A 27 -0.67 -2.59 9.92
C LEU A 27 -1.56 -3.27 10.97
N ALA A 28 -1.42 -2.93 12.25
CA ALA A 28 -2.27 -3.48 13.30
C ALA A 28 -3.72 -2.98 13.16
N ALA A 29 -3.89 -1.68 12.90
CA ALA A 29 -5.20 -1.04 12.75
C ALA A 29 -5.90 -1.46 11.45
N SER A 30 -5.16 -1.65 10.36
CA SER A 30 -5.70 -2.02 9.05
C SER A 30 -6.48 -3.33 9.09
N ARG A 31 -6.08 -4.30 9.93
CA ARG A 31 -6.77 -5.58 10.09
C ARG A 31 -8.20 -5.47 10.64
N ASN A 32 -8.56 -4.32 11.23
CA ASN A 32 -9.89 -4.03 11.77
C ASN A 32 -10.48 -2.74 11.17
N HIS A 33 -10.18 -2.44 9.91
CA HIS A 33 -10.63 -1.23 9.24
C HIS A 33 -12.17 -1.13 9.16
N ALA A 34 -12.68 0.11 9.17
CA ALA A 34 -14.07 0.39 8.88
C ALA A 34 -14.35 0.31 7.36
N ALA A 35 -15.61 0.13 6.96
CA ALA A 35 -15.96 -0.04 5.55
C ALA A 35 -15.63 1.18 4.67
N ASP A 36 -15.54 2.37 5.26
CA ASP A 36 -15.18 3.63 4.61
C ASP A 36 -13.69 4.00 4.78
N ASP A 37 -12.89 3.16 5.44
CA ASP A 37 -11.45 3.34 5.62
C ASP A 37 -10.67 2.65 4.49
N TYR A 38 -10.55 3.35 3.35
CA TYR A 38 -9.82 2.85 2.18
C TYR A 38 -8.35 2.55 2.48
N ALA A 39 -7.69 3.35 3.31
CA ALA A 39 -6.29 3.15 3.68
C ALA A 39 -6.13 1.84 4.45
N GLY A 40 -6.96 1.62 5.47
CA GLY A 40 -6.99 0.38 6.23
C GLY A 40 -7.29 -0.83 5.35
N GLU A 41 -8.29 -0.74 4.47
CA GLU A 41 -8.62 -1.84 3.56
C GLU A 41 -7.44 -2.22 2.66
N ILE A 42 -6.81 -1.24 2.01
CA ILE A 42 -5.73 -1.46 1.04
C ILE A 42 -4.48 -2.01 1.73
N VAL A 43 -4.11 -1.45 2.89
CA VAL A 43 -2.96 -1.91 3.68
C VAL A 43 -3.18 -3.34 4.15
N ALA A 44 -4.38 -3.67 4.64
CA ALA A 44 -4.73 -5.04 5.05
C ALA A 44 -4.69 -6.00 3.86
N ALA A 45 -5.33 -5.64 2.75
CA ALA A 45 -5.34 -6.47 1.54
C ALA A 45 -3.93 -6.73 1.01
N LEU A 46 -3.07 -5.71 1.00
CA LEU A 46 -1.67 -5.88 0.57
C LEU A 46 -0.90 -6.80 1.51
N ALA A 47 -1.00 -6.58 2.83
CA ALA A 47 -0.33 -7.39 3.84
C ALA A 47 -0.77 -8.86 3.78
N ASP A 48 -2.08 -9.11 3.71
CA ASP A 48 -2.64 -10.46 3.66
C ASP A 48 -2.24 -11.20 2.38
N ARG A 49 -2.25 -10.52 1.23
CA ARG A 49 -1.89 -11.10 -0.07
C ARG A 49 -0.41 -11.43 -0.19
N LEU A 50 0.43 -10.68 0.51
CA LEU A 50 1.89 -10.88 0.53
C LEU A 50 2.35 -11.74 1.72
N GLY A 51 1.46 -12.10 2.64
CA GLY A 51 1.81 -12.85 3.85
C GLY A 51 2.73 -12.07 4.79
N LEU A 52 2.48 -10.77 4.96
CA LEU A 52 3.30 -9.90 5.81
C LEU A 52 2.82 -9.97 7.27
N ASP A 53 3.63 -10.59 8.11
CA ASP A 53 3.32 -10.77 9.54
C ASP A 53 3.56 -9.50 10.37
N ASN A 54 4.50 -8.65 9.94
CA ASN A 54 4.89 -7.40 10.61
C ASN A 54 5.35 -6.33 9.60
N ALA A 55 5.49 -5.09 10.07
CA ALA A 55 5.83 -3.96 9.21
C ALA A 55 7.28 -4.02 8.67
N ASP A 56 8.21 -4.64 9.40
CA ASP A 56 9.62 -4.71 8.96
C ASP A 56 9.89 -5.87 8.00
N ALA A 57 8.86 -6.62 7.62
CA ALA A 57 8.94 -7.66 6.62
C ALA A 57 9.44 -7.11 5.27
N GLN A 58 10.35 -7.84 4.62
CA GLN A 58 10.85 -7.47 3.30
C GLN A 58 9.75 -7.63 2.25
N LEU A 59 9.61 -6.63 1.39
CA LEU A 59 8.67 -6.73 0.28
C LEU A 59 9.25 -7.61 -0.84
N PRO A 60 8.41 -8.38 -1.53
CA PRO A 60 8.83 -9.12 -2.71
C PRO A 60 9.13 -8.15 -3.88
N PRO A 61 9.57 -8.65 -5.05
CA PRO A 61 9.80 -7.81 -6.21
C PRO A 61 8.57 -7.00 -6.62
N ARG A 62 8.80 -5.84 -7.25
CA ARG A 62 7.78 -4.88 -7.74
C ARG A 62 6.55 -5.54 -8.33
N THR A 63 6.74 -6.45 -9.30
CA THR A 63 5.64 -7.13 -10.00
C THR A 63 4.73 -7.89 -9.04
N THR A 64 5.29 -8.59 -8.06
CA THR A 64 4.51 -9.34 -7.07
C THR A 64 3.70 -8.40 -6.18
N THR A 65 4.32 -7.31 -5.70
CA THR A 65 3.68 -6.31 -4.84
C THR A 65 2.55 -5.57 -5.55
N ILE A 66 2.75 -5.15 -6.80
CA ILE A 66 1.69 -4.49 -7.59
C ILE A 66 0.54 -5.46 -7.89
N ASN A 67 0.85 -6.71 -8.25
CA ASN A 67 -0.17 -7.71 -8.56
C ASN A 67 -1.03 -8.08 -7.33
N ALA A 68 -0.47 -7.97 -6.11
CA ALA A 68 -1.23 -8.21 -4.88
C ALA A 68 -2.42 -7.26 -4.72
N LEU A 69 -2.32 -6.03 -5.28
CA LEU A 69 -3.39 -5.03 -5.26
C LEU A 69 -4.43 -5.23 -6.37
N GLY A 70 -4.24 -6.18 -7.28
CA GLY A 70 -5.11 -6.37 -8.45
C GLY A 70 -6.56 -6.64 -8.08
N GLN A 71 -6.82 -7.44 -7.04
CA GLN A 71 -8.19 -7.74 -6.60
C GLN A 71 -8.85 -6.54 -5.90
N THR A 72 -8.10 -5.80 -5.08
CA THR A 72 -8.59 -4.56 -4.47
C THR A 72 -8.93 -3.54 -5.56
N ARG A 73 -8.06 -3.39 -6.56
CA ARG A 73 -8.32 -2.56 -7.74
C ARG A 73 -9.62 -2.97 -8.43
N LEU A 74 -9.78 -4.25 -8.80
CA LEU A 74 -11.00 -4.75 -9.45
C LEU A 74 -12.27 -4.48 -8.63
N LYS A 75 -12.21 -4.60 -7.29
CA LYS A 75 -13.33 -4.25 -6.41
C LYS A 75 -13.80 -2.81 -6.62
N TYR A 76 -12.87 -1.85 -6.69
CA TYR A 76 -13.21 -0.43 -6.91
C TYR A 76 -13.49 -0.05 -8.37
N PHE A 77 -13.28 -0.97 -9.32
CA PHE A 77 -13.74 -0.82 -10.70
C PHE A 77 -15.19 -1.27 -10.91
N ALA A 78 -15.84 -1.88 -9.91
CA ALA A 78 -17.23 -2.26 -10.00
C ALA A 78 -18.13 -1.01 -10.12
N ASP A 79 -19.23 -1.11 -10.89
CA ASP A 79 -20.10 0.03 -11.23
C ASP A 79 -20.67 0.76 -10.00
N ASP A 80 -20.86 0.06 -8.88
CA ASP A 80 -21.43 0.60 -7.64
C ASP A 80 -20.36 1.01 -6.60
N ALA A 81 -19.06 0.94 -6.94
CA ALA A 81 -18.00 1.27 -6.01
C ALA A 81 -17.84 2.80 -5.83
N PRO A 82 -17.50 3.28 -4.61
CA PRO A 82 -17.19 4.69 -4.40
C PRO A 82 -16.02 5.18 -5.27
N VAL A 83 -16.21 6.29 -5.98
CA VAL A 83 -15.20 6.90 -6.86
C VAL A 83 -13.97 7.31 -6.07
N GLU A 84 -14.14 7.76 -4.82
CA GLU A 84 -13.06 8.11 -3.91
C GLU A 84 -12.16 6.91 -3.62
N GLY A 85 -12.74 5.73 -3.43
CA GLY A 85 -11.99 4.49 -3.21
C GLY A 85 -11.18 4.09 -4.43
N LEU A 86 -11.75 4.20 -5.64
CA LEU A 86 -11.01 3.97 -6.88
C LEU A 86 -9.82 4.93 -7.02
N ARG A 87 -10.04 6.24 -6.80
CA ARG A 87 -8.97 7.24 -6.85
C ARG A 87 -7.87 6.95 -5.83
N PHE A 88 -8.26 6.53 -4.63
CA PHE A 88 -7.32 6.16 -3.59
C PHE A 88 -6.46 4.97 -4.01
N VAL A 89 -7.06 3.88 -4.49
CA VAL A 89 -6.32 2.69 -4.95
C VAL A 89 -5.38 3.01 -6.11
N GLU A 90 -5.83 3.75 -7.12
CA GLU A 90 -4.97 4.13 -8.25
C GLU A 90 -3.76 4.95 -7.79
N LYS A 91 -3.98 5.92 -6.88
CA LYS A 91 -2.90 6.73 -6.33
C LYS A 91 -1.94 5.91 -5.46
N PHE A 92 -2.48 5.00 -4.65
CA PHE A 92 -1.68 4.09 -3.83
C PHE A 92 -0.80 3.20 -4.71
N ILE A 93 -1.35 2.58 -5.77
CA ILE A 93 -0.60 1.76 -6.72
C ILE A 93 0.52 2.56 -7.39
N ALA A 94 0.22 3.78 -7.85
CA ALA A 94 1.23 4.66 -8.45
C ALA A 94 2.36 5.02 -7.47
N ALA A 95 2.02 5.22 -6.19
CA ALA A 95 3.00 5.50 -5.15
C ALA A 95 3.88 4.28 -4.80
N VAL A 96 3.30 3.08 -4.77
CA VAL A 96 4.06 1.82 -4.66
C VAL A 96 5.05 1.71 -5.82
N ASP A 97 4.60 2.01 -7.04
CA ASP A 97 5.45 1.99 -8.22
C ASP A 97 6.64 2.93 -8.11
N ALA A 98 6.37 4.18 -7.69
CA ALA A 98 7.37 5.20 -7.47
C ALA A 98 8.39 4.79 -6.39
N ALA A 99 7.94 4.17 -5.30
CA ALA A 99 8.82 3.68 -4.24
C ALA A 99 9.85 2.66 -4.75
N TYR A 100 9.44 1.74 -5.63
CA TYR A 100 10.37 0.80 -6.26
C TYR A 100 11.34 1.48 -7.24
N ASN A 101 10.91 2.52 -7.94
CA ASN A 101 11.81 3.29 -8.81
C ASN A 101 12.88 4.01 -7.99
N GLU A 102 12.49 4.63 -6.88
CA GLU A 102 13.43 5.29 -5.95
C GLU A 102 14.42 4.30 -5.35
N GLU A 103 13.96 3.10 -4.95
CA GLU A 103 14.85 2.03 -4.49
C GLU A 103 15.87 1.63 -5.57
N ALA A 104 15.42 1.41 -6.80
CA ALA A 104 16.29 1.05 -7.92
C ALA A 104 17.32 2.16 -8.23
N LEU A 105 16.93 3.43 -8.14
CA LEU A 105 17.84 4.56 -8.31
C LEU A 105 18.90 4.60 -7.19
N ARG A 106 18.52 4.34 -5.93
CA ARG A 106 19.46 4.23 -4.80
C ARG A 106 20.47 3.10 -4.99
N GLU A 107 20.04 1.99 -5.59
CA GLU A 107 20.92 0.85 -5.90
C GLU A 107 21.89 1.16 -7.04
N GLN A 108 21.47 1.90 -8.07
CA GLN A 108 22.33 2.31 -9.19
C GLN A 108 23.35 3.40 -8.83
N GLY A 109 23.08 4.19 -7.79
CA GLY A 109 23.98 5.23 -7.28
C GLY A 109 25.09 4.71 -6.36
N ARG A 110 25.16 3.39 -6.12
CA ARG A 110 26.23 2.69 -5.37
C ARG A 110 27.23 2.05 -6.32
#